data_AF-A0A2I0L791-F1
#
_entry.id   AF-A0A2I0L791-F1
#
_cell.length_a   1.000
_cell.length_b   1.000
_cell.length_c   1.000
_cell.angle_alpha   90.00
_cell.angle_beta   90.00
_cell.angle_gamma   90.00
#
_symmetry.space_group_name_H-M   'P 1'
#
loop_
_entity.id
_entity.type
_entity.pdbx_description
1 polymer ?
#
loop_
_entity_poly.entity_id
_entity_poly.type
_entity_poly.pdbx_seq_one_letter_code
_entity_poly.pdbx_strand_id
1 'polypeptide(L)'
;MGDNQNLTLPKPGPEVIKNVCRSIKCVVVIVSGRPLVIEKYVPKVDALVAAWLPGSEGQGVADVLFGDYGFTGKLARTWFKRVDQLPMNVGDPHYDPLFPFGIGLETKPVSNH
;
A
#
# COMPACT_ATOMS: atom_id res chain seq x y z
N MET A 1 16.03 15.96 6.80
CA MET A 1 15.08 15.46 7.82
C MET A 1 14.07 14.57 7.11
N GLY A 2 14.00 13.27 7.43
CA GLY A 2 13.21 12.31 6.66
C GLY A 2 13.85 10.92 6.56
N ASP A 3 15.13 10.80 6.92
CA ASP A 3 15.82 9.52 7.07
C ASP A 3 15.20 8.73 8.21
N ASN A 4 14.76 7.52 7.90
CA ASN A 4 14.14 6.63 8.86
C ASN A 4 14.71 5.24 8.63
N GLN A 5 15.48 4.75 9.59
CA GLN A 5 16.14 3.44 9.53
C GLN A 5 15.17 2.27 9.68
N ASN A 6 13.98 2.49 10.25
CA ASN A 6 13.05 1.42 10.55
C ASN A 6 11.91 1.30 9.52
N LEU A 7 11.62 2.37 8.76
CA LEU A 7 10.57 2.43 7.73
C LEU A 7 9.23 1.79 8.17
N THR A 8 8.90 1.88 9.46
CA THR A 8 7.69 1.29 10.03
C THR A 8 6.52 2.27 9.98
N LEU A 9 5.29 1.73 9.92
CA LEU A 9 4.09 2.55 10.11
C LEU A 9 4.11 3.19 11.51
N PRO A 10 3.95 4.52 11.63
CA PRO A 10 3.89 5.18 12.92
C PRO A 10 2.62 4.76 13.67
N LYS A 11 2.70 4.75 15.00
CA LYS A 11 1.52 4.61 15.86
C LYS A 11 0.59 5.82 15.70
N PRO A 12 -0.74 5.64 15.76
CA PRO A 12 -1.46 4.41 16.13
C PRO A 12 -1.85 3.50 14.95
N GLY A 13 -1.27 3.67 13.76
CA GLY A 13 -1.69 2.95 12.54
C GLY A 13 -1.77 1.42 12.67
N PRO A 14 -0.72 0.75 13.19
CA PRO A 14 -0.74 -0.70 13.41
C PRO A 14 -1.89 -1.20 14.29
N GLU A 15 -2.19 -0.47 15.36
CA GLU A 15 -3.26 -0.79 16.30
C GLU A 15 -4.64 -0.62 15.66
N VAL A 16 -4.82 0.43 14.86
CA VAL A 16 -6.08 0.68 14.13
C VAL A 16 -6.34 -0.44 13.12
N ILE A 17 -5.35 -0.82 12.31
CA ILE A 17 -5.48 -1.93 11.34
C ILE A 17 -5.90 -3.21 12.06
N LYS A 18 -5.23 -3.52 13.18
CA LYS A 18 -5.53 -4.73 13.96
C LYS A 18 -6.97 -4.73 14.49
N ASN A 19 -7.43 -3.61 15.03
CA ASN A 19 -8.73 -3.54 15.70
C ASN A 19 -9.89 -3.52 14.70
N VAL A 20 -9.76 -2.73 13.62
CA VAL A 20 -10.81 -2.59 12.60
C VAL A 20 -10.90 -3.84 11.76
N CYS A 21 -9.79 -4.29 11.16
CA CYS A 21 -9.82 -5.38 10.19
C CYS A 21 -10.06 -6.76 10.82
N ARG A 22 -9.93 -6.89 12.15
CA ARG A 22 -10.39 -8.09 12.87
C ARG A 22 -11.92 -8.13 13.04
N SER A 23 -12.56 -6.96 13.03
CA SER A 23 -13.98 -6.82 13.41
C SER A 23 -14.90 -6.76 12.20
N ILE A 24 -14.42 -6.27 11.06
CA ILE A 24 -15.20 -6.10 9.83
C ILE A 24 -14.29 -6.21 8.61
N LYS A 25 -14.88 -6.49 7.43
CA LYS A 25 -14.18 -6.36 6.15
C LYS A 25 -13.57 -4.97 6.03
N CYS A 26 -12.30 -4.92 5.66
CA CYS A 26 -11.46 -3.76 5.88
C CYS A 26 -10.53 -3.51 4.69
N VAL A 27 -10.65 -2.32 4.12
CA VAL A 27 -9.71 -1.80 3.12
C VAL A 27 -8.77 -0.82 3.81
N VAL A 28 -7.46 -1.07 3.72
CA VAL A 28 -6.45 -0.18 4.30
C VAL A 28 -5.83 0.69 3.21
N VAL A 29 -5.97 2.00 3.35
CA VAL A 29 -5.31 2.98 2.49
C VAL A 29 -4.04 3.47 3.19
N ILE A 30 -2.89 3.20 2.58
CA ILE A 30 -1.57 3.65 3.06
C ILE A 30 -1.20 4.94 2.35
N VAL A 31 -1.06 6.01 3.15
CA VAL A 31 -0.54 7.30 2.71
C VAL A 31 0.92 7.41 3.15
N SER A 32 1.84 7.36 2.19
CA SER A 32 3.28 7.35 2.46
C SER A 32 4.08 7.78 1.23
N GLY A 33 5.14 8.57 1.38
CA GLY A 33 6.02 8.95 0.26
C GLY A 33 6.94 7.84 -0.26
N ARG A 34 6.94 6.66 0.36
CA ARG A 34 7.83 5.52 0.04
C ARG A 34 7.26 4.22 0.61
N PRO A 35 7.70 3.05 0.11
CA PRO A 35 7.35 1.76 0.71
C PRO A 35 7.74 1.68 2.20
N LEU A 36 6.88 1.05 3.00
CA LEU A 36 7.04 0.85 4.44
C LEU A 36 6.99 -0.64 4.79
N VAL A 37 7.49 -1.01 5.97
CA VAL A 37 7.39 -2.38 6.51
C VAL A 37 5.93 -2.69 6.83
N ILE A 38 5.29 -3.47 5.96
CA ILE A 38 3.87 -3.82 6.08
C ILE A 38 3.57 -5.32 6.01
N GLU A 39 4.57 -6.17 5.81
CA GLU A 39 4.43 -7.62 5.62
C GLU A 39 3.47 -8.26 6.65
N LYS A 40 3.62 -7.91 7.93
CA LYS A 40 2.79 -8.45 9.03
C LYS A 40 1.32 -8.00 9.05
N TYR A 41 0.94 -7.04 8.21
CA TYR A 41 -0.43 -6.52 8.09
C TYR A 41 -1.13 -7.02 6.82
N VAL A 42 -0.39 -7.31 5.74
CA VAL A 42 -0.95 -7.84 4.49
C VAL A 42 -1.92 -9.01 4.70
N PRO A 43 -1.63 -10.04 5.52
CA PRO A 43 -2.56 -11.14 5.73
C PRO A 43 -3.77 -10.81 6.64
N LYS A 44 -3.87 -9.57 7.15
CA LYS A 44 -4.91 -9.14 8.11
C LYS A 44 -5.92 -8.16 7.51
N VAL A 45 -5.75 -7.79 6.25
CA VAL A 45 -6.58 -6.81 5.55
C VAL A 45 -7.23 -7.51 4.36
N ASP A 46 -8.47 -7.14 4.04
CA ASP A 46 -9.16 -7.69 2.87
C ASP A 46 -8.68 -7.05 1.57
N ALA A 47 -8.30 -5.77 1.64
CA ALA A 47 -7.64 -5.06 0.55
C ALA A 47 -6.67 -3.99 1.08
N LEU A 48 -5.66 -3.68 0.29
CA LEU A 48 -4.65 -2.68 0.60
C LEU A 48 -4.40 -1.78 -0.61
N VAL A 49 -4.45 -0.46 -0.40
CA VAL A 49 -4.21 0.55 -1.43
C VAL A 49 -3.04 1.42 -1.00
N ALA A 50 -2.03 1.53 -1.86
CA ALA A 50 -0.95 2.51 -1.69
C ALA A 50 -1.32 3.82 -2.40
N ALA A 51 -1.76 4.82 -1.64
CA ALA A 51 -2.19 6.13 -2.16
C ALA A 51 -1.05 7.15 -2.30
N TRP A 52 0.16 6.78 -1.88
CA TRP A 52 1.34 7.66 -1.87
C TRP A 52 1.08 8.97 -1.09
N LEU A 53 1.32 10.12 -1.69
CA LEU A 53 0.97 11.44 -1.16
C LEU A 53 0.00 12.10 -2.15
N PRO A 54 -1.33 11.88 -2.02
CA PRO A 54 -2.30 12.19 -3.07
C PRO A 54 -2.60 13.69 -3.26
N GLY A 55 -2.01 14.57 -2.45
CA GLY A 55 -2.28 16.01 -2.51
C GLY A 55 -3.62 16.41 -1.87
N SER A 56 -4.17 17.56 -2.29
CA SER A 56 -5.44 18.10 -1.77
C SER A 56 -6.68 17.35 -2.27
N GLU A 57 -6.58 16.72 -3.44
CA GLU A 57 -7.70 16.08 -4.14
C GLU A 57 -7.97 14.66 -3.61
N GLY A 58 -8.27 14.56 -2.30
CA GLY A 58 -8.55 13.29 -1.63
C GLY A 58 -9.75 12.53 -2.22
N GLN A 59 -10.64 13.23 -2.93
CA GLN A 59 -11.76 12.64 -3.65
C GLN A 59 -11.31 11.59 -4.67
N GLY A 60 -10.15 11.76 -5.31
CA GLY A 60 -9.63 10.78 -6.27
C GLY A 60 -9.36 9.40 -5.65
N VAL A 61 -9.09 9.33 -4.34
CA VAL A 61 -8.98 8.05 -3.62
C VAL A 61 -10.36 7.41 -3.43
N ALA A 62 -11.39 8.22 -3.15
CA ALA A 62 -12.75 7.74 -3.01
C ALA A 62 -13.32 7.23 -4.35
N ASP A 63 -13.09 7.94 -5.44
CA ASP A 63 -13.64 7.59 -6.77
C ASP A 63 -13.25 6.16 -7.21
N VAL A 64 -12.01 5.73 -6.91
CA VAL A 64 -11.56 4.36 -7.22
C VAL A 64 -11.99 3.32 -6.19
N LEU A 65 -12.16 3.71 -4.92
CA LEU A 65 -12.61 2.81 -3.86
C LEU A 65 -14.10 2.46 -3.99
N PHE A 66 -14.91 3.45 -4.40
CA PHE A 66 -16.34 3.26 -4.67
C PHE A 66 -16.61 2.82 -6.11
N GLY A 67 -15.59 2.85 -6.96
CA GLY A 67 -15.60 2.22 -8.26
C GLY A 67 -16.23 3.07 -9.36
N ASP A 68 -16.28 4.39 -9.19
CA ASP A 68 -16.53 5.34 -10.29
C ASP A 68 -15.44 5.20 -11.37
N TYR A 69 -14.21 4.86 -10.93
CA TYR A 69 -13.12 4.45 -11.80
C TYR A 69 -12.50 3.12 -11.34
N GLY A 70 -11.85 2.44 -12.28
CA GLY A 70 -11.05 1.25 -11.99
C GLY A 70 -9.65 1.60 -11.46
N PHE A 71 -9.11 0.76 -10.58
CA PHE A 71 -7.69 0.81 -10.24
C PHE A 71 -6.85 0.43 -11.46
N THR A 72 -5.85 1.25 -11.79
CA THR A 72 -4.90 1.00 -12.90
C THR A 72 -3.43 1.18 -12.49
N GLY A 73 -3.19 1.72 -11.29
CA GLY A 73 -1.85 2.06 -10.81
C GLY A 73 -0.95 0.83 -10.68
N LYS A 74 0.31 0.98 -11.10
CA LYS A 74 1.38 0.00 -10.94
C LYS A 74 2.47 0.56 -10.05
N LEU A 75 3.08 -0.30 -9.22
CA LEU A 75 4.14 0.13 -8.30
C LEU A 75 5.35 0.67 -9.07
N ALA A 76 5.62 1.97 -8.90
CA ALA A 76 6.83 2.63 -9.43
C ALA A 76 8.10 2.32 -8.61
N ARG A 77 7.97 1.60 -7.48
CA ARG A 77 9.09 1.13 -6.65
C ARG A 77 8.82 -0.26 -6.12
N THR A 78 9.87 -1.06 -5.96
CA THR A 78 9.83 -2.32 -5.24
C THR A 78 9.34 -2.11 -3.81
N TRP A 79 8.40 -2.94 -3.36
CA TRP A 79 8.00 -2.99 -1.94
C TRP A 79 8.77 -4.10 -1.22
N PHE A 80 9.62 -3.75 -0.26
CA PHE A 80 10.43 -4.71 0.50
C PHE A 80 9.61 -5.40 1.61
N LYS A 81 10.02 -6.61 2.03
CA LYS A 81 9.41 -7.31 3.17
C LYS A 81 9.92 -6.73 4.48
N ARG A 82 11.24 -6.56 4.56
CA ARG A 82 11.98 -6.09 5.74
C ARG A 82 13.04 -5.07 5.34
N VAL A 83 13.41 -4.20 6.28
CA VAL A 83 14.40 -3.13 6.03
C VAL A 83 15.80 -3.68 5.79
N ASP A 84 16.15 -4.82 6.40
CA ASP A 84 17.45 -5.49 6.24
C ASP A 84 17.73 -5.96 4.80
N GLN A 85 16.71 -6.01 3.94
CA GLN A 85 16.86 -6.29 2.51
C GLN A 85 17.36 -5.09 1.71
N LEU A 86 17.37 -3.88 2.28
CA LEU A 86 17.74 -2.67 1.56
C LEU A 86 19.28 -2.50 1.49
N PRO A 87 19.82 -1.98 0.37
CA PRO A 87 19.10 -1.60 -0.86
C PRO A 87 18.69 -2.82 -1.70
N MET A 88 17.47 -2.77 -2.27
CA MET A 88 16.95 -3.80 -3.18
C MET A 88 16.13 -3.16 -4.29
N ASN A 89 16.57 -3.35 -5.53
CA ASN A 89 15.97 -2.82 -6.75
C ASN A 89 15.77 -3.94 -7.77
N VAL A 90 14.90 -3.68 -8.75
CA VAL A 90 14.66 -4.62 -9.86
C VAL A 90 15.98 -4.90 -10.60
N GLY A 91 16.27 -6.17 -10.82
CA GLY A 91 17.52 -6.63 -11.47
C GLY A 91 18.64 -7.02 -10.51
N ASP A 92 18.52 -6.75 -9.21
CA ASP A 92 19.53 -7.16 -8.22
C ASP A 92 19.58 -8.71 -8.07
N PRO A 93 20.75 -9.33 -7.86
CA PRO A 93 20.87 -10.78 -7.71
C PRO A 93 20.06 -11.39 -6.56
N HIS A 94 19.78 -10.60 -5.52
CA HIS A 94 19.04 -11.02 -4.33
C HIS A 94 17.64 -10.39 -4.26
N TYR A 95 17.00 -10.18 -5.41
CA TYR A 95 15.68 -9.55 -5.50
C TYR A 95 14.56 -10.44 -4.93
N ASP A 96 14.20 -10.22 -3.67
CA ASP A 96 13.11 -10.92 -2.96
C ASP A 96 12.07 -9.93 -2.37
N PRO A 97 11.24 -9.30 -3.21
CA PRO A 97 10.30 -8.27 -2.76
C PRO A 97 9.04 -8.84 -2.09
N LEU A 98 8.37 -8.02 -1.28
CA LEU A 98 7.00 -8.28 -0.84
C LEU A 98 6.03 -8.09 -2.01
N PHE A 99 6.19 -6.96 -2.71
CA PHE A 99 5.49 -6.67 -3.96
C PHE A 99 6.53 -6.23 -5.01
N PRO A 100 6.68 -6.99 -6.12
CA PRO A 100 7.62 -6.63 -7.18
C PRO A 100 7.33 -5.27 -7.80
N PHE A 101 8.36 -4.67 -8.40
CA PHE A 101 8.19 -3.49 -9.24
C PHE A 101 7.16 -3.76 -10.36
N GLY A 102 6.34 -2.76 -10.66
CA GLY A 102 5.36 -2.82 -11.75
C GLY A 102 4.10 -3.63 -11.45
N ILE A 103 3.96 -4.25 -10.27
CA ILE A 103 2.71 -4.92 -9.91
C ILE A 103 1.64 -3.91 -9.47
N GLY A 104 0.39 -4.24 -9.77
CA GLY A 104 -0.78 -3.49 -9.32
C GLY A 104 -2.03 -4.21 -9.80
N LEU A 105 -2.95 -4.48 -8.87
CA LEU A 105 -4.22 -5.11 -9.21
C LEU A 105 -5.13 -4.08 -9.88
N GLU A 106 -5.93 -4.55 -10.83
CA GLU A 106 -6.85 -3.71 -11.57
C GLU A 106 -8.30 -4.03 -11.19
N THR A 107 -9.14 -3.01 -11.19
CA THR A 107 -10.60 -3.16 -11.10
C THR A 107 -11.23 -2.50 -12.32
N LYS A 108 -12.46 -2.90 -12.63
CA LYS A 108 -13.27 -2.20 -13.62
C LYS A 108 -14.21 -1.24 -12.89
N PRO A 109 -14.57 -0.09 -13.50
CA PRO A 109 -15.64 0.74 -12.98
C PRO A 109 -16.91 -0.08 -12.76
N VAL A 110 -17.64 0.21 -11.70
CA VAL A 110 -18.95 -0.37 -11.44
C VAL A 110 -19.96 0.50 -12.19
N SER A 111 -20.67 -0.09 -13.15
CA SER A 111 -21.67 0.67 -13.91
C SER A 111 -22.87 0.93 -13.00
N ASN A 112 -22.88 2.08 -12.32
CA ASN A 112 -24.07 2.57 -11.65
C ASN A 112 -24.90 3.34 -12.69
N HIS A 113 -26.04 2.78 -13.07
CA HIS A 113 -27.18 3.55 -13.59
C HIS A 113 -28.04 4.00 -12.42
#